data_AF-A0A2M8Q7Z2-F1
#
_entry.id   AF-A0A2M8Q7Z2-F1
#
_cell.length_a   1.000
_cell.length_b   1.000
_cell.length_c   1.000
_cell.angle_alpha   90.00
_cell.angle_beta   90.00
_cell.angle_gamma   90.00
#
_symmetry.space_group_name_H-M   'P 1'
#
loop_
_entity.id
_entity.type
_entity.pdbx_description
1 polymer ?
#
loop_
_entity_poly.entity_id
_entity_poly.type
_entity_poly.pdbx_seq_one_letter_code
_entity_poly.pdbx_strand_id
1 'polypeptide(L)'
;AYLNKQRRKRNEPPVEPLYTQADALASLEQLIGVGFQRPIRIADGVQLTFVQAGHILGAAFVQLDIREFHTGKSWRLLYSGDIGRWDSPILQPPQNFDEADIVIMESTYGDRLHESYADARKRLRDVVNRTARRRGKVIIPAFAVGRTQELVYALNQLDAGGDIPAIRVFVDSPLAVN
;
A
#
# COMPACT_ATOMS: atom_id res chain seq x y z
N ALA A 1 15.25 19.66 4.89
CA ALA A 1 16.58 20.03 5.45
C ALA A 1 17.76 19.74 4.51
N TYR A 2 18.01 18.48 4.08
CA TYR A 2 19.14 18.15 3.20
C TYR A 2 19.06 18.80 1.81
N LEU A 3 17.88 18.78 1.18
CA LEU A 3 17.66 19.39 -0.16
C LEU A 3 17.99 20.89 -0.16
N ASN A 4 17.45 21.66 0.78
CA ASN A 4 17.75 23.10 0.89
C ASN A 4 19.23 23.37 1.24
N LYS A 5 19.90 22.46 1.96
CA LYS A 5 21.35 22.54 2.19
C LYS A 5 22.14 22.39 0.88
N GLN A 6 21.71 21.52 -0.04
CA GLN A 6 22.32 21.37 -1.37
C GLN A 6 22.02 22.55 -2.29
N ARG A 7 20.76 23.02 -2.33
CA ARG A 7 20.36 24.19 -3.12
C ARG A 7 21.11 25.46 -2.72
N ARG A 8 21.31 25.68 -1.42
CA ARG A 8 22.12 26.79 -0.90
C ARG A 8 23.56 26.78 -1.43
N LYS A 9 24.18 25.59 -1.61
CA LYS A 9 25.52 25.49 -2.19
C LYS A 9 25.56 25.87 -3.67
N ARG A 10 24.42 25.79 -4.36
CA ARG A 10 24.26 26.12 -5.79
C ARG A 10 23.63 27.49 -6.03
N ASN A 11 23.49 28.33 -4.99
CA ASN A 11 22.78 29.61 -5.05
C ASN A 11 21.35 29.51 -5.63
N GLU A 12 20.69 28.37 -5.41
CA GLU A 12 19.29 28.14 -5.81
C GLU A 12 18.34 28.55 -4.67
N PRO A 13 17.14 29.06 -4.97
CA PRO A 13 16.15 29.39 -3.95
C PRO A 13 15.71 28.12 -3.18
N PRO A 14 15.40 28.26 -1.87
CA PRO A 14 14.92 27.13 -1.07
C PRO A 14 13.59 26.61 -1.60
N VAL A 15 13.37 25.31 -1.42
CA VAL A 15 12.03 24.72 -1.57
C VAL A 15 11.35 24.83 -0.22
N GLU A 16 10.20 25.50 -0.21
CA GLU A 16 9.30 25.46 0.93
C GLU A 16 8.41 24.20 0.84
N PRO A 17 8.07 23.57 1.97
CA PRO A 17 7.10 22.48 1.99
C PRO A 17 5.75 22.89 1.37
N LEU A 18 5.07 21.96 0.71
CA LEU A 18 3.72 22.21 0.14
C LEU A 18 2.67 22.50 1.23
N TYR A 19 2.89 22.01 2.44
CA TYR A 19 2.04 22.21 3.61
C TYR A 19 2.89 22.08 4.88
N THR A 20 2.38 22.63 5.97
CA THR A 20 3.02 22.64 7.29
C THR A 20 2.51 21.49 8.17
N GLN A 21 3.18 21.28 9.31
CA GLN A 21 2.68 20.34 10.31
C GLN A 21 1.31 20.76 10.86
N ALA A 22 1.05 22.06 10.97
CA ALA A 22 -0.24 22.58 11.42
C ALA A 22 -1.35 22.20 10.42
N ASP A 23 -1.09 22.34 9.11
CA ASP A 23 -2.04 21.94 8.07
C ASP A 23 -2.34 20.44 8.13
N ALA A 24 -1.30 19.61 8.33
CA ALA A 24 -1.46 18.17 8.49
C ALA A 24 -2.34 17.83 9.70
N LEU A 25 -2.09 18.43 10.86
CA LEU A 25 -2.92 18.23 12.06
C LEU A 25 -4.36 18.67 11.84
N ALA A 26 -4.59 19.84 11.24
CA ALA A 26 -5.93 20.34 10.95
C ALA A 26 -6.70 19.41 10.00
N SER A 27 -6.04 18.79 9.03
CA SER A 27 -6.67 17.82 8.12
C SER A 27 -7.18 16.57 8.83
N LEU A 28 -6.52 16.13 9.91
CA LEU A 28 -6.93 14.94 10.65
C LEU A 28 -8.29 15.11 11.30
N GLU A 29 -8.64 16.34 11.70
CA GLU A 29 -9.94 16.66 12.31
C GLU A 29 -11.10 16.55 11.31
N GLN A 30 -10.80 16.52 10.00
CA GLN A 30 -11.80 16.38 8.94
C GLN A 30 -12.04 14.92 8.53
N LEU A 31 -11.26 13.97 9.07
CA LEU A 31 -11.37 12.56 8.70
C LEU A 31 -12.50 11.87 9.48
N ILE A 32 -13.41 11.24 8.74
CA ILE A 32 -14.48 10.42 9.30
C ILE A 32 -14.18 8.96 8.98
N GLY A 33 -13.97 8.15 10.01
CA GLY A 33 -13.77 6.71 9.87
C GLY A 33 -15.05 5.99 9.47
N VAL A 34 -14.98 5.17 8.41
CA VAL A 34 -16.10 4.37 7.91
C VAL A 34 -15.64 2.93 7.79
N GLY A 35 -16.43 2.00 8.32
CA GLY A 35 -16.12 0.57 8.23
C GLY A 35 -16.36 0.00 6.84
N PHE A 36 -15.67 -1.09 6.51
CA PHE A 36 -15.97 -1.87 5.30
C PHE A 36 -17.40 -2.40 5.30
N GLN A 37 -17.97 -2.58 4.11
CA GLN A 37 -19.31 -3.13 3.89
C GLN A 37 -20.42 -2.35 4.61
N ARG A 38 -20.19 -1.04 4.86
CA ARG A 38 -21.17 -0.13 5.47
C ARG A 38 -21.52 0.99 4.49
N PRO A 39 -22.69 0.93 3.86
CA PRO A 39 -23.09 1.99 2.95
C PRO A 39 -23.39 3.29 3.69
N ILE A 40 -22.88 4.40 3.17
CA ILE A 40 -23.11 5.76 3.70
C ILE A 40 -23.51 6.70 2.57
N ARG A 41 -24.44 7.62 2.84
CA ARG A 41 -24.79 8.67 1.88
C ARG A 41 -23.77 9.79 1.96
N ILE A 42 -23.11 10.09 0.84
CA ILE A 42 -22.09 11.15 0.77
C ILE A 42 -22.58 12.38 -0.01
N ALA A 43 -23.62 12.23 -0.81
CA ALA A 43 -24.33 13.31 -1.48
C ALA A 43 -25.77 12.88 -1.81
N ASP A 44 -26.59 13.79 -2.32
CA ASP A 44 -27.93 13.45 -2.79
C ASP A 44 -27.87 12.46 -3.95
N GLY A 45 -28.47 11.29 -3.74
CA GLY A 45 -28.46 10.21 -4.73
C GLY A 45 -27.14 9.45 -4.84
N VAL A 46 -26.15 9.69 -3.96
CA VAL A 46 -24.85 8.99 -4.00
C VAL A 46 -24.58 8.29 -2.67
N GLN A 47 -24.47 6.97 -2.73
CA GLN A 47 -24.10 6.11 -1.61
C GLN A 47 -22.73 5.49 -1.84
N LEU A 48 -21.85 5.63 -0.85
CA LEU A 48 -20.50 5.06 -0.83
C LEU A 48 -20.47 3.81 0.05
N THR A 49 -19.83 2.75 -0.44
CA THR A 49 -19.46 1.58 0.35
C THR A 49 -17.98 1.29 0.14
N PHE A 50 -17.22 1.17 1.24
CA PHE A 50 -15.85 0.68 1.19
C PHE A 50 -15.82 -0.84 1.18
N VAL A 51 -15.05 -1.42 0.26
CA VAL A 51 -14.86 -2.88 0.14
C VAL A 51 -13.36 -3.18 0.18
N GLN A 52 -12.95 -4.32 0.72
CA GLN A 52 -11.54 -4.60 0.98
C GLN A 52 -10.72 -4.77 -0.31
N ALA A 53 -9.65 -3.97 -0.47
CA ALA A 53 -8.76 -4.02 -1.63
C ALA A 53 -7.48 -4.83 -1.44
N GLY A 54 -7.12 -5.18 -0.19
CA GLY A 54 -5.99 -6.07 0.11
C GLY A 54 -4.58 -5.52 -0.23
N HIS A 55 -4.44 -4.24 -0.59
CA HIS A 55 -3.16 -3.65 -1.01
C HIS A 55 -2.21 -3.31 0.15
N ILE A 56 -2.74 -2.61 1.15
CA ILE A 56 -2.13 -2.34 2.45
C ILE A 56 -3.21 -2.42 3.52
N LEU A 57 -2.83 -2.31 4.80
CA LEU A 57 -3.80 -2.24 5.88
C LEU A 57 -4.76 -1.05 5.66
N GLY A 58 -6.06 -1.33 5.69
CA GLY A 58 -7.10 -0.32 5.45
C GLY A 58 -7.36 0.03 3.99
N ALA A 59 -6.64 -0.56 3.03
CA ALA A 59 -6.89 -0.32 1.61
C ALA A 59 -8.30 -0.76 1.19
N ALA A 60 -8.99 0.12 0.47
CA ALA A 60 -10.38 -0.05 0.12
C ALA A 60 -10.64 0.25 -1.35
N PHE A 61 -11.46 -0.60 -1.97
CA PHE A 61 -12.25 -0.25 -3.13
C PHE A 61 -13.36 0.71 -2.72
N VAL A 62 -13.69 1.62 -3.61
CA VAL A 62 -14.81 2.55 -3.47
C VAL A 62 -15.92 2.11 -4.41
N GLN A 63 -17.01 1.62 -3.85
CA GLN A 63 -18.25 1.37 -4.58
C GLN A 63 -19.18 2.57 -4.39
N LEU A 64 -19.62 3.15 -5.49
CA LEU A 64 -20.62 4.22 -5.53
C LEU A 64 -21.89 3.71 -6.20
N ASP A 65 -22.99 3.68 -5.45
CA ASP A 65 -24.34 3.50 -5.97
C ASP A 65 -24.95 4.89 -6.20
N ILE A 66 -25.18 5.26 -7.46
CA ILE A 66 -25.56 6.60 -7.91
C ILE A 66 -26.96 6.55 -8.53
N ARG A 67 -27.88 7.38 -8.05
CA ARG A 67 -29.20 7.59 -8.64
C ARG A 67 -29.29 8.96 -9.29
N GLU A 68 -29.48 8.98 -10.60
CA GLU A 68 -29.75 10.20 -11.35
C GLU A 68 -31.22 10.61 -11.20
N PHE A 69 -31.49 11.76 -10.57
CA PHE A 69 -32.87 12.19 -10.34
C PHE A 69 -33.61 12.58 -11.61
N HIS A 70 -32.94 13.26 -12.54
CA HIS A 70 -33.55 13.73 -13.80
C HIS A 70 -33.96 12.60 -14.76
N THR A 71 -33.19 11.52 -14.83
CA THR A 71 -33.46 10.38 -15.73
C THR A 71 -34.11 9.20 -15.02
N GLY A 72 -34.02 9.13 -13.69
CA GLY A 72 -34.43 7.98 -12.89
C GLY A 72 -33.46 6.79 -12.95
N LYS A 73 -32.35 6.90 -13.69
CA LYS A 73 -31.37 5.81 -13.84
C LYS A 73 -30.57 5.61 -12.56
N SER A 74 -30.09 4.37 -12.37
CA SER A 74 -29.16 4.01 -11.32
C SER A 74 -27.90 3.44 -11.94
N TRP A 75 -26.76 3.73 -11.33
CA TRP A 75 -25.45 3.30 -11.76
C TRP A 75 -24.65 2.78 -10.57
N ARG A 76 -23.87 1.73 -10.78
CA ARG A 76 -22.82 1.30 -9.87
C ARG A 76 -21.45 1.57 -10.48
N LEU A 77 -20.70 2.46 -9.85
CA LEU A 77 -19.30 2.74 -10.18
C LEU A 77 -18.39 2.08 -9.15
N LEU A 78 -17.37 1.38 -9.62
CA LEU A 78 -16.27 0.87 -8.80
C LEU A 78 -14.99 1.63 -9.10
N TYR A 79 -14.33 2.13 -8.07
CA TYR A 79 -12.99 2.69 -8.14
C TYR A 79 -12.03 1.83 -7.32
N SER A 80 -11.00 1.28 -7.97
CA SER A 80 -10.17 0.25 -7.32
C SER A 80 -9.16 0.81 -6.31
N GLY A 81 -8.68 2.05 -6.49
CA GLY A 81 -7.40 2.42 -5.90
C GLY A 81 -6.31 1.43 -6.34
N ASP A 82 -5.32 1.16 -5.48
CA ASP A 82 -4.33 0.10 -5.74
C ASP A 82 -4.87 -1.27 -5.30
N ILE A 83 -4.66 -2.28 -6.14
CA ILE A 83 -5.19 -3.63 -5.90
C ILE A 83 -4.12 -4.48 -5.19
N GLY A 84 -4.56 -5.21 -4.16
CA GLY A 84 -3.73 -6.15 -3.43
C GLY A 84 -3.44 -7.45 -4.15
N ARG A 85 -2.57 -8.26 -3.56
CA ARG A 85 -2.36 -9.64 -4.02
C ARG A 85 -3.28 -10.60 -3.26
N TRP A 86 -3.79 -11.60 -3.97
CA TRP A 86 -4.63 -12.66 -3.41
C TRP A 86 -3.82 -13.61 -2.53
N ASP A 87 -2.53 -13.76 -2.81
CA ASP A 87 -1.59 -14.61 -2.08
C ASP A 87 -0.70 -13.82 -1.10
N SER A 88 -1.12 -12.63 -0.66
CA SER A 88 -0.38 -11.89 0.37
C SER A 88 -0.30 -12.71 1.66
N PRO A 89 0.89 -12.82 2.28
CA PRO A 89 1.07 -13.64 3.48
C PRO A 89 0.47 -13.03 4.75
N ILE A 90 0.23 -11.71 4.77
CA ILE A 90 -0.12 -10.96 5.98
C ILE A 90 -1.39 -10.09 5.82
N LEU A 91 -1.90 -9.96 4.59
CA LEU A 91 -3.12 -9.22 4.30
C LEU A 91 -4.22 -10.17 3.85
N GLN A 92 -5.47 -9.81 4.15
CA GLN A 92 -6.62 -10.46 3.54
C GLN A 92 -6.65 -10.14 2.03
N PRO A 93 -7.11 -11.10 1.19
CA PRO A 93 -7.19 -10.88 -0.24
C PRO A 93 -8.19 -9.77 -0.59
N PRO A 94 -8.05 -9.15 -1.77
CA PRO A 94 -9.08 -8.26 -2.30
C PRO A 94 -10.41 -9.01 -2.45
N GLN A 95 -11.53 -8.36 -2.11
CA GLN A 95 -12.86 -8.93 -2.30
C GLN A 95 -13.33 -8.78 -3.75
N ASN A 96 -14.07 -9.77 -4.24
CA ASN A 96 -14.68 -9.72 -5.58
C ASN A 96 -15.95 -8.88 -5.57
N PHE A 97 -16.33 -8.39 -6.75
CA PHE A 97 -17.61 -7.75 -7.01
C PHE A 97 -18.41 -8.55 -8.02
N ASP A 98 -19.73 -8.64 -7.81
CA ASP A 98 -20.61 -9.38 -8.70
C ASP A 98 -21.06 -8.54 -9.91
N GLU A 99 -21.23 -7.22 -9.72
CA GLU A 99 -21.75 -6.32 -10.75
C GLU A 99 -21.20 -4.90 -10.61
N ALA A 100 -20.98 -4.24 -11.76
CA ALA A 100 -20.70 -2.82 -11.88
C ALA A 100 -21.02 -2.35 -13.31
N ASP A 101 -21.55 -1.14 -13.44
CA ASP A 101 -21.77 -0.52 -14.74
C ASP A 101 -20.49 0.17 -15.24
N ILE A 102 -19.69 0.72 -14.31
CA ILE A 102 -18.46 1.46 -14.59
C ILE A 102 -17.38 0.98 -13.64
N VAL A 103 -16.20 0.68 -14.19
CA VAL A 103 -15.00 0.33 -13.42
C VAL A 103 -13.88 1.28 -13.79
N ILE A 104 -13.33 1.96 -12.79
CA ILE A 104 -12.10 2.74 -12.88
C ILE A 104 -11.07 1.98 -12.06
N MET A 105 -10.06 1.44 -12.73
CA MET A 105 -9.06 0.59 -12.08
C MET A 105 -7.63 1.04 -12.35
N GLU A 106 -6.74 0.72 -11.41
CA GLU A 106 -5.31 0.85 -11.60
C GLU A 106 -4.78 -0.13 -12.66
N SER A 107 -3.61 0.18 -13.20
CA SER A 107 -2.95 -0.63 -14.22
C SER A 107 -1.42 -0.65 -14.05
N THR A 108 -0.94 -0.56 -12.80
CA THR A 108 0.49 -0.45 -12.46
C THR A 108 1.33 -1.56 -13.09
N TYR A 109 0.73 -2.75 -13.21
CA TYR A 109 1.33 -3.94 -13.81
C TYR A 109 0.49 -4.50 -14.96
N GLY A 110 -0.27 -3.64 -15.67
CA GLY A 110 -1.14 -4.07 -16.77
C GLY A 110 -0.40 -4.75 -17.94
N ASP A 111 0.93 -4.70 -17.97
CA ASP A 111 1.80 -5.25 -19.00
C ASP A 111 2.50 -6.56 -18.65
N ARG A 112 2.36 -7.07 -17.40
CA ARG A 112 3.13 -8.23 -16.93
C ARG A 112 2.41 -9.08 -15.88
N LEU A 113 2.76 -10.35 -15.85
CA LEU A 113 2.31 -11.27 -14.82
C LEU A 113 3.19 -11.17 -13.57
N HIS A 114 2.56 -11.31 -12.41
CA HIS A 114 3.26 -11.36 -11.14
C HIS A 114 3.81 -12.76 -10.85
N GLU A 115 5.04 -12.82 -10.36
CA GLU A 115 5.60 -14.02 -9.76
C GLU A 115 4.90 -14.33 -8.43
N SER A 116 4.76 -15.62 -8.14
CA SER A 116 4.13 -16.09 -6.90
C SER A 116 4.91 -15.63 -5.67
N TYR A 117 4.23 -15.51 -4.53
CA TYR A 117 4.92 -15.24 -3.26
C TYR A 117 6.02 -16.28 -2.96
N ALA A 118 5.81 -17.54 -3.33
CA ALA A 118 6.80 -18.61 -3.14
C ALA A 118 8.09 -18.37 -3.94
N ASP A 119 7.97 -17.93 -5.20
CA ASP A 119 9.12 -17.62 -6.05
C ASP A 119 9.89 -16.41 -5.53
N ALA A 120 9.17 -15.37 -5.09
CA ALA A 120 9.77 -14.20 -4.47
C ALA A 120 10.54 -14.56 -3.18
N ARG A 121 9.96 -15.41 -2.32
CA ARG A 121 10.59 -15.90 -1.10
C ARG A 121 11.86 -16.72 -1.40
N LYS A 122 11.82 -17.58 -2.43
CA LYS A 122 12.99 -18.34 -2.88
C LYS A 122 14.13 -17.42 -3.34
N ARG A 123 13.81 -16.39 -4.13
CA ARG A 123 14.81 -15.39 -4.56
C ARG A 123 15.41 -14.63 -3.38
N LEU A 124 14.58 -14.22 -2.42
CA LEU A 124 15.06 -13.57 -1.19
C LEU A 124 16.04 -14.46 -0.43
N ARG A 125 15.68 -15.73 -0.19
CA ARG A 125 16.56 -16.74 0.43
C ARG A 125 17.91 -16.84 -0.29
N ASP A 126 17.88 -16.96 -1.62
CA ASP A 126 19.09 -17.15 -2.42
C ASP A 126 20.01 -15.91 -2.35
N VAL A 127 19.43 -14.71 -2.38
CA VAL A 127 20.17 -13.44 -2.21
C VAL A 127 20.79 -13.34 -0.82
N VAL A 128 20.04 -13.66 0.23
CA VAL A 128 20.51 -13.63 1.62
C VAL A 128 21.67 -14.61 1.81
N ASN A 129 21.49 -15.86 1.41
CA ASN A 129 22.51 -16.91 1.54
C ASN A 129 23.80 -16.57 0.79
N ARG A 130 23.67 -16.10 -0.46
CA ARG A 130 24.83 -15.68 -1.27
C ARG A 130 25.60 -14.55 -0.62
N THR A 131 24.89 -13.58 -0.03
CA THR A 131 25.50 -12.40 0.60
C THR A 131 26.15 -12.75 1.94
N ALA A 132 25.49 -13.58 2.75
CA ALA A 132 26.01 -14.05 4.03
C ALA A 132 27.31 -14.84 3.87
N ARG A 133 27.41 -15.73 2.87
CA ARG A 133 28.65 -16.48 2.55
C ARG A 133 29.85 -15.58 2.26
N ARG A 134 29.59 -14.37 1.74
CA ARG A 134 30.61 -13.36 1.43
C ARG A 134 30.85 -12.37 2.56
N ARG A 135 30.21 -12.57 3.73
CA ARG A 135 30.23 -11.65 4.87
C ARG A 135 29.77 -10.23 4.49
N GLY A 136 28.87 -10.12 3.52
CA GLY A 136 28.31 -8.86 3.04
C GLY A 136 27.09 -8.41 3.83
N LYS A 137 26.53 -7.26 3.44
CA LYS A 137 25.27 -6.71 3.97
C LYS A 137 24.20 -6.69 2.87
N VAL A 138 22.96 -7.04 3.20
CA VAL A 138 21.81 -6.89 2.30
C VAL A 138 21.09 -5.59 2.70
N ILE A 139 20.97 -4.65 1.77
CA ILE A 139 20.28 -3.37 1.98
C ILE A 139 19.04 -3.39 1.08
N ILE A 140 17.85 -3.27 1.68
CA ILE A 140 16.57 -3.32 0.96
C ILE A 140 15.84 -2.00 1.20
N PRO A 141 15.79 -1.09 0.20
CA PRO A 141 14.93 0.08 0.28
C PRO A 141 13.47 -0.35 0.13
N ALA A 142 12.63 0.02 1.10
CA ALA A 142 11.21 -0.31 1.09
C ALA A 142 10.39 0.82 1.72
N PHE A 143 9.13 0.93 1.29
CA PHE A 143 8.17 1.79 1.98
C PHE A 143 7.87 1.26 3.38
N ALA A 144 7.68 2.18 4.32
CA ALA A 144 7.52 1.85 5.74
C ALA A 144 6.23 1.05 6.02
N VAL A 145 5.15 1.30 5.28
CA VAL A 145 3.86 0.61 5.41
C VAL A 145 3.66 -0.33 4.22
N GLY A 146 3.30 -1.58 4.49
CA GLY A 146 3.12 -2.65 3.50
C GLY A 146 4.38 -3.49 3.30
N ARG A 147 5.29 -3.04 2.43
CA ARG A 147 6.42 -3.87 1.95
C ARG A 147 7.45 -4.21 3.02
N THR A 148 7.69 -3.32 3.98
CA THR A 148 8.62 -3.60 5.08
C THR A 148 8.10 -4.77 5.94
N GLN A 149 6.80 -4.79 6.25
CA GLN A 149 6.17 -5.84 7.05
C GLN A 149 6.22 -7.20 6.33
N GLU A 150 5.93 -7.24 5.03
CA GLU A 150 6.04 -8.46 4.22
C GLU A 150 7.47 -9.03 4.20
N LEU A 151 8.48 -8.16 4.08
CA LEU A 151 9.89 -8.56 4.08
C LEU A 151 10.33 -9.11 5.42
N VAL A 152 9.98 -8.43 6.53
CA VAL A 152 10.31 -8.90 7.88
C VAL A 152 9.64 -10.26 8.14
N TYR A 153 8.38 -10.42 7.75
CA TYR A 153 7.68 -11.70 7.84
C TYR A 153 8.37 -12.79 7.02
N ALA A 154 8.72 -12.52 5.75
CA ALA A 154 9.40 -13.49 4.90
C ALA A 154 10.78 -13.91 5.45
N LEU A 155 11.56 -12.96 5.98
CA LEU A 155 12.84 -13.23 6.62
C LEU A 155 12.68 -14.08 7.87
N ASN A 156 11.68 -13.78 8.72
CA ASN A 156 11.36 -14.58 9.90
C ASN A 156 10.99 -16.02 9.53
N GLN A 157 10.16 -16.22 8.51
CA GLN A 157 9.78 -17.56 8.05
C GLN A 157 10.99 -18.35 7.51
N LEU A 158 11.91 -17.69 6.80
CA LEU A 158 13.13 -18.33 6.31
C LEU A 158 14.10 -18.69 7.45
N ASP A 159 14.24 -17.83 8.45
CA ASP A 159 15.09 -18.08 9.62
C ASP A 159 14.52 -19.24 10.47
N ALA A 160 13.23 -19.18 10.78
CA ALA A 160 12.52 -20.24 11.53
C ALA A 160 12.54 -21.60 10.81
N GLY A 161 12.56 -21.60 9.48
CA GLY A 161 12.69 -22.81 8.66
C GLY A 161 14.12 -23.33 8.50
N GLY A 162 15.13 -22.61 8.99
CA GLY A 162 16.55 -22.94 8.76
C GLY A 162 17.01 -22.76 7.31
N ASP A 163 16.24 -22.04 6.49
CA ASP A 163 16.52 -21.80 5.06
C ASP A 163 17.63 -20.75 4.85
N ILE A 164 17.91 -19.94 5.86
CA ILE A 164 18.97 -18.92 5.90
C ILE A 164 19.77 -19.04 7.22
N PRO A 165 21.03 -18.58 7.27
CA PRO A 165 21.77 -18.51 8.53
C PRO A 165 21.15 -17.46 9.45
N ALA A 166 21.36 -17.62 10.75
CA ALA A 166 21.00 -16.62 11.74
C ALA A 166 21.69 -15.28 11.43
N ILE A 167 20.88 -14.27 11.09
CA ILE A 167 21.34 -12.92 10.74
C ILE A 167 20.57 -11.88 11.55
N ARG A 168 21.22 -10.75 11.83
CA ARG A 168 20.56 -9.60 12.44
C ARG A 168 19.81 -8.81 11.37
N VAL A 169 18.51 -8.62 11.57
CA VAL A 169 17.65 -7.79 10.75
C VAL A 169 17.43 -6.45 11.47
N PHE A 170 17.64 -5.35 10.76
CA PHE A 170 17.43 -3.99 11.27
C PHE A 170 16.40 -3.29 10.40
N VAL A 171 15.43 -2.63 11.03
CA VAL A 171 14.43 -1.80 10.37
C VAL A 171 14.67 -0.35 10.78
N ASP A 172 15.02 0.50 9.81
CA ASP A 172 15.36 1.91 10.04
C ASP A 172 14.22 2.81 9.55
N SER A 173 13.06 2.73 10.20
CA SER A 173 11.94 3.64 9.95
C SER A 173 10.98 3.69 11.14
N PRO A 174 10.74 4.87 11.73
CA PRO A 174 9.76 5.03 12.82
C PRO A 174 8.32 4.71 12.39
N LEU A 175 8.01 4.77 11.09
CA LEU A 175 6.69 4.41 10.56
C LEU A 175 6.52 2.91 10.29
N ALA A 176 7.59 2.13 10.38
CA ALA A 176 7.57 0.69 10.14
C ALA A 176 7.59 -0.15 11.44
N VAL A 177 7.89 0.46 12.57
CA VAL A 177 8.14 -0.22 13.87
C VAL A 177 7.11 0.13 14.96
N ASN A 178 6.21 1.08 14.71
CA ASN A 178 5.20 1.55 15.66
C ASN A 178 3.81 1.00 15.34
#